data_AF-A0A2M8F7D6-F1
#
_entry.id   AF-A0A2M8F7D6-F1
#
_cell.length_a   1.000
_cell.length_b   1.000
_cell.length_c   1.000
_cell.angle_alpha   90.00
_cell.angle_beta   90.00
_cell.angle_gamma   90.00
#
_symmetry.space_group_name_H-M   'P 1'
#
loop_
_entity.id
_entity.type
_entity.pdbx_description
1 polymer ?
#
loop_
_entity_poly.entity_id
_entity_poly.type
_entity_poly.pdbx_seq_one_letter_code
_entity_poly.pdbx_strand_id
1 'polypeptide(L)' 'MEQFLTITQITVSVLLILAILMQEKGVGLGASFGGGGEFYKSKRGLDVLLYRATVVLAGLFILTSVAFIFVP' A
#
# COMPACT_ATOMS: atom_id res chain seq x y z
N MET A 1 -18.24 6.35 19.08
CA MET A 1 -16.85 6.02 18.68
C MET A 1 -16.83 5.28 17.36
N GLU A 2 -17.78 4.36 17.14
CA GLU A 2 -18.07 3.70 15.85
C GLU A 2 -17.92 4.55 14.59
N GLN A 3 -18.61 5.70 14.51
CA GLN A 3 -18.56 6.55 13.32
C GLN A 3 -17.15 7.11 13.05
N PHE A 4 -16.42 7.46 14.11
CA PHE A 4 -15.06 7.99 13.99
C PHE A 4 -14.08 6.90 13.49
N LEU A 5 -14.18 5.68 14.02
CA LEU A 5 -13.38 4.54 13.57
C LEU A 5 -13.70 4.16 12.13
N THR A 6 -14.99 4.14 11.77
CA THR A 6 -15.45 3.84 10.41
C THR A 6 -14.92 4.85 9.39
N ILE A 7 -15.05 6.15 9.68
CA ILE A 7 -14.53 7.23 8.79
C ILE A 7 -13.01 7.13 8.65
N THR A 8 -12.30 6.85 9.74
CA THR A 8 -10.84 6.70 9.73
C THR A 8 -10.44 5.48 8.89
N GLN A 9 -11.10 4.34 9.07
CA GLN A 9 -10.81 3.12 8.34
C GLN A 9 -11.07 3.25 6.85
N ILE A 10 -12.18 3.88 6.44
CA ILE A 10 -12.47 4.17 5.03
C ILE A 10 -11.38 5.06 4.44
N THR A 11 -10.99 6.13 5.16
CA THR A 11 -9.96 7.06 4.71
C THR A 11 -8.60 6.37 4.53
N VAL A 12 -8.18 5.57 5.51
CA VAL A 12 -6.92 4.80 5.46
C VAL A 12 -6.96 3.78 4.31
N SER A 13 -8.11 3.12 4.08
CA SER A 13 -8.29 2.17 2.98
C SER A 13 -8.08 2.83 1.63
N VAL A 14 -8.70 3.99 1.40
CA VAL A 14 -8.59 4.73 0.14
C VAL A 14 -7.14 5.19 -0.08
N LEU A 15 -6.49 5.74 0.95
CA LEU A 15 -5.08 6.15 0.86
C LEU A 15 -4.16 4.96 0.57
N LEU A 16 -4.42 3.80 1.17
CA LEU A 16 -3.65 2.58 0.94
C LEU A 16 -3.82 2.08 -0.51
N ILE A 17 -5.05 2.06 -1.03
CA ILE A 17 -5.33 1.69 -2.42
C ILE A 17 -4.58 2.61 -3.38
N LEU A 18 -4.68 3.92 -3.20
CA LEU A 18 -4.00 4.90 -4.04
C LEU A 18 -2.47 4.74 -3.96
N ALA A 19 -1.92 4.51 -2.76
CA ALA A 19 -0.50 4.27 -2.57
C ALA A 19 -0.02 3.00 -3.27
N ILE A 20 -0.80 1.91 -3.24
CA ILE A 20 -0.49 0.65 -3.95
C ILE A 20 -0.52 0.86 -5.46
N LEU A 21 -1.56 1.50 -5.99
CA LEU A 21 -1.67 1.76 -7.43
C LEU A 21 -0.52 2.64 -7.94
N MET A 22 -0.09 3.62 -7.16
CA MET A 22 1.05 4.48 -7.49
C MET A 22 2.41 3.75 -7.43
N GLN A 23 2.48 2.58 -6.79
CA GLN A 23 3.69 1.74 -6.75
C GLN A 23 3.83 0.79 -7.94
N GLU A 24 2.80 0.63 -8.77
CA GLU A 24 2.85 -0.23 -9.96
C GLU A 24 3.85 0.33 -10.98
N LYS A 25 5.08 -0.18 -10.94
CA LYS A 25 6.15 0.20 -11.86
C LYS A 25 6.16 -0.69 -13.09
N GLY A 26 5.09 -0.65 -13.88
CA GLY A 26 5.09 -1.08 -15.29
C GLY A 26 5.84 -2.38 -15.62
N VAL A 27 5.80 -3.38 -14.72
CA VAL A 27 6.36 -4.70 -14.98
C VAL A 27 5.37 -5.40 -15.90
N GLY A 28 5.44 -5.07 -17.19
CA GLY A 28 4.57 -5.65 -18.21
C GLY A 28 4.73 -7.17 -18.28
N LEU A 29 3.72 -7.85 -18.82
CA LEU A 29 3.66 -9.32 -18.98
C LEU A 29 4.98 -9.96 -19.45
N GLY A 30 5.80 -9.25 -20.23
CA GLY A 30 7.12 -9.70 -20.69
C GLY A 30 8.14 -10.03 -19.59
N ALA A 31 8.05 -9.42 -18.40
CA ALA A 31 8.90 -9.76 -17.26
C ALA A 31 8.51 -11.09 -16.60
N SER A 32 7.24 -11.50 -16.73
CA SER A 32 6.72 -12.80 -16.26
C SER A 32 7.15 -13.97 -17.15
N PHE A 33 7.51 -13.69 -18.42
CA PHE A 33 7.85 -14.68 -19.45
C PHE A 33 9.37 -14.81 -19.72
N GLY A 34 10.23 -14.38 -18.78
CA GLY A 34 11.68 -14.60 -18.87
C GLY A 34 12.44 -13.65 -19.81
N GLY A 35 11.78 -12.62 -20.36
CA GLY A 35 12.42 -11.57 -21.14
C GLY A 35 12.97 -10.46 -20.24
N GLY A 36 14.12 -10.69 -19.60
CA GLY A 36 14.64 -9.78 -18.59
C GLY A 36 16.16 -9.67 -18.59
N GLY A 37 16.73 -9.07 -19.64
CA GLY A 37 18.05 -8.44 -19.53
C GLY A 37 17.98 -7.33 -18.48
N GLU A 38 18.85 -7.43 -17.48
CA GLU A 38 19.07 -6.51 -16.37
C GLU A 38 18.53 -5.08 -16.52
N PHE A 39 17.33 -4.83 -15.99
CA PHE A 39 16.91 -3.47 -15.63
C PHE A 39 16.35 -3.43 -14.21
N TYR A 40 17.15 -3.92 -13.26
CA TYR A 40 17.00 -3.51 -11.86
C TYR A 40 17.46 -2.05 -11.74
N LYS A 41 16.61 -1.11 -12.17
CA LYS A 41 16.79 0.29 -11.79
C LYS A 41 16.61 0.36 -10.28
N SER A 42 17.72 0.47 -9.56
CA SER A 42 17.72 0.63 -8.10
C SER A 42 16.70 1.68 -7.68
N LYS A 43 15.77 1.32 -6.80
CA LYS A 43 14.71 2.21 -6.31
C LYS A 43 15.38 3.41 -5.65
N ARG A 44 15.29 4.61 -6.24
CA ARG A 44 15.90 5.83 -5.68
C ARG A 44 14.83 6.83 -5.25
N GLY A 45 14.99 7.37 -4.05
CA GLY A 45 14.22 8.49 -3.51
C GLY A 45 12.74 8.18 -3.28
N LEU A 46 11.91 8.58 -4.24
CA LEU A 46 10.45 8.61 -4.13
C LEU A 46 9.84 7.22 -4.00
N ASP A 47 10.44 6.24 -4.67
CA ASP A 47 9.99 4.84 -4.65
C ASP A 47 10.19 4.16 -3.29
N VAL A 48 11.29 4.49 -2.59
CA VAL A 48 11.57 3.96 -1.26
C VAL A 48 10.65 4.63 -0.23
N LEU A 49 10.35 5.92 -0.41
CA LEU A 49 9.41 6.65 0.44
C LEU A 49 7.99 6.08 0.29
N LEU A 50 7.48 5.91 -0.94
CA LEU A 50 6.16 5.33 -1.20
C LEU A 50 6.05 3.91 -0.63
N TYR A 51 7.09 3.09 -0.80
CA TYR A 51 7.13 1.75 -0.23
C TYR A 51 7.01 1.77 1.30
N ARG A 52 7.83 2.58 1.99
CA ARG A 52 7.78 2.72 3.45
C ARG A 52 6.43 3.28 3.92
N ALA A 53 5.89 4.29 3.25
CA ALA A 53 4.59 4.87 3.56
C ALA A 53 3.47 3.83 3.46
N THR A 54 3.51 2.98 2.44
CA THR A 54 2.51 1.93 2.24
C THR A 54 2.59 0.85 3.30
N VAL A 55 3.80 0.45 3.71
CA VAL A 55 3.98 -0.50 4.83
C VAL A 55 3.38 0.07 6.12
N VAL A 56 3.60 1.36 6.41
CA VAL A 56 3.02 2.03 7.57
C VAL A 56 1.49 2.12 7.46
N LEU A 57 0.96 2.51 6.31
CA LEU A 57 -0.49 2.57 6.06
C LEU A 57 -1.16 1.19 6.17
N ALA A 58 -0.51 0.15 5.67
CA ALA A 58 -1.00 -1.23 5.78
C ALA A 58 -1.03 -1.70 7.24
N GLY A 59 0.02 -1.39 8.01
CA GLY A 59 0.05 -1.67 9.45
C GLY A 59 -1.07 -0.94 10.20
N LEU A 60 -1.26 0.36 9.91
CA LEU A 60 -2.35 1.16 10.49
C LEU A 60 -3.72 0.58 10.13
N PHE A 61 -3.94 0.22 8.87
CA PHE A 61 -5.20 -0.37 8.41
C PHE A 61 -5.54 -1.66 9.17
N ILE A 62 -4.57 -2.56 9.34
CA ILE A 62 -4.75 -3.81 10.10
C ILE A 62 -5.07 -3.51 11.56
N LEU A 63 -4.31 -2.61 12.20
CA LEU A 63 -4.55 -2.24 13.60
C LEU A 63 -5.94 -1.63 13.81
N THR A 64 -6.37 -0.72 12.93
CA THR A 64 -7.72 -0.13 13.01
C THR A 64 -8.80 -1.17 12.75
N SER A 65 -8.57 -2.08 11.80
CA SER A 65 -9.53 -3.15 11.47
C SER A 65 -9.70 -4.14 12.63
N VAL A 66 -8.61 -4.51 13.30
CA VAL A 66 -8.66 -5.34 14.50
C VAL A 66 -9.31 -4.60 15.66
N ALA A 67 -8.99 -3.32 15.86
CA ALA A 67 -9.61 -2.51 16.90
C ALA A 67 -11.13 -2.41 16.73
N PHE A 68 -11.62 -2.29 15.48
CA PHE A 68 -13.04 -2.26 15.16
C PHE A 68 -13.81 -3.50 15.65
N ILE A 69 -13.19 -4.68 15.65
CA ILE A 69 -13.82 -5.92 16.15
C ILE A 69 -14.10 -5.85 17.66
N PHE A 70 -13.28 -5.11 18.42
CA PHE A 70 -13.40 -5.01 19.87
C PHE A 70 -14.32 -3.88 20.34
N VAL A 71 -14.83 -3.03 19.44
CA VAL A 71 -15.76 -1.97 19.82
C VAL A 71 -17.20 -2.49 19.68
N PRO A 72 -18.00 -2.46 20.76
CA PRO A 72 -19.37 -2.97 20.77
C PRO A 72 -20.38 -2.03 20.10
#